data_AF-A0A7V8SV23-F1
#
_entry.id   AF-A0A7V8SV23-F1
#
_cell.length_a   1.000
_cell.length_b   1.000
_cell.length_c   1.000
_cell.angle_alpha   90.00
_cell.angle_beta   90.00
_cell.angle_gamma   90.00
#
_symmetry.space_group_name_H-M   'P 1'
#
loop_
_entity.id
_entity.type
_entity.pdbx_description
1 polymer ?
#
loop_
_entity_poly.entity_id
_entity_poly.type
_entity_poly.pdbx_seq_one_letter_code
_entity_poly.pdbx_strand_id
1 'polypeptide(L)' 'DGAKTAHFCSMCGPKFCSMKITEEIRAEYQEDAEAGMAKKAREFIERGGEVYL' A
#
# COMPACT_ATOMS: atom_id res chain seq x y z
N ASP A 1 -4.78 -8.09 29.57
CA ASP A 1 -4.26 -6.99 28.73
C ASP A 1 -4.07 -7.27 27.23
N GLY A 2 -4.20 -8.50 26.72
CA GLY A 2 -3.89 -8.79 25.30
C GLY A 2 -4.76 -8.11 24.23
N ALA A 3 -6.01 -7.74 24.54
CA ALA A 3 -6.90 -7.09 23.59
C ALA A 3 -6.66 -5.58 23.43
N LYS A 4 -5.94 -4.94 24.36
CA LYS A 4 -5.61 -3.49 24.31
C LYS A 4 -4.42 -3.20 23.38
N THR A 5 -3.61 -4.22 23.09
CA THR A 5 -2.43 -4.16 22.21
C THR A 5 -2.63 -4.95 20.91
N ALA A 6 -3.74 -5.68 20.79
CA ALA A 6 -4.06 -6.46 19.60
C ALA A 6 -4.57 -5.54 18.47
N HIS A 7 -3.94 -5.65 17.30
CA HIS A 7 -4.35 -4.96 16.07
C HIS A 7 -5.65 -5.51 15.46
N PHE A 8 -6.48 -6.24 16.21
CA PHE A 8 -7.77 -6.72 15.73
C PHE A 8 -8.87 -6.34 16.73
N CYS A 9 -9.92 -5.70 16.24
CA CYS A 9 -11.17 -5.54 16.96
C CYS A 9 -11.96 -6.86 16.93
N SER A 10 -12.80 -7.10 17.93
CA SER A 10 -13.48 -8.37 18.25
C SER A 10 -14.34 -8.99 17.14
N MET A 11 -14.47 -8.33 15.98
CA MET A 11 -15.25 -8.78 14.83
C MET A 11 -14.45 -9.47 13.72
N CYS A 12 -13.13 -9.24 13.58
CA CYS A 12 -12.40 -9.66 12.36
C CYS A 12 -11.40 -10.81 12.55
N GLY A 13 -11.01 -11.13 13.79
CA GLY A 13 -9.95 -12.10 14.04
C GLY A 13 -8.60 -11.74 13.37
N PRO A 14 -7.51 -12.44 13.71
CA PRO A 14 -6.18 -12.09 13.20
C PRO A 14 -6.03 -12.29 11.68
N LYS A 15 -6.84 -13.17 11.08
CA LYS A 15 -6.73 -13.53 9.65
C LYS A 15 -7.35 -12.51 8.69
N PHE A 16 -8.27 -11.66 9.16
CA PHE A 16 -8.99 -10.70 8.31
C PHE A 16 -8.84 -9.25 8.81
N CYS A 17 -7.77 -8.97 9.56
CA CYS A 17 -7.47 -7.59 9.91
C CYS A 17 -7.04 -6.83 8.65
N SER A 18 -7.90 -5.92 8.18
CA SER A 18 -7.67 -5.09 6.98
C SER A 18 -6.34 -4.32 7.04
N MET A 19 -5.98 -3.82 8.22
CA MET A 19 -4.71 -3.12 8.43
C MET A 19 -3.52 -4.06 8.21
N LYS A 20 -3.56 -5.27 8.81
CA LYS A 20 -2.45 -6.23 8.69
C LYS A 20 -2.28 -6.72 7.25
N ILE A 21 -3.38 -7.01 6.58
CA ILE A 21 -3.38 -7.40 5.15
C ILE A 21 -2.81 -6.26 4.30
N THR A 22 -3.18 -5.00 4.57
CA THR A 22 -2.63 -3.84 3.85
C THR A 22 -1.12 -3.72 4.06
N GLU A 23 -0.63 -3.92 5.28
CA GLU A 23 0.79 -3.92 5.60
C GLU A 23 1.55 -5.04 4.88
N GLU A 24 1.01 -6.25 4.87
CA GLU A 24 1.61 -7.41 4.20
C GLU A 24 1.71 -7.19 2.69
N ILE A 25 0.63 -6.73 2.05
CA ILE A 25 0.62 -6.42 0.61
C ILE A 25 1.63 -5.32 0.29
N ARG A 26 1.69 -4.25 1.10
CA ARG A 26 2.66 -3.17 0.89
C ARG A 26 4.10 -3.67 1.00
N ALA A 27 4.38 -4.53 1.98
CA ALA A 27 5.71 -5.09 2.16
C ALA A 27 6.09 -6.04 1.02
N GLU A 28 5.16 -6.86 0.55
CA GLU A 28 5.40 -7.84 -0.52
C GLU A 28 5.66 -7.17 -1.88
N TYR A 29 4.95 -6.09 -2.20
CA TYR A 29 5.01 -5.43 -3.51
C TYR A 29 5.72 -4.07 -3.48
N GLN A 30 6.54 -3.79 -2.47
CA GLN A 30 7.23 -2.51 -2.31
C GLN A 30 8.12 -2.18 -3.52
N GLU A 31 8.95 -3.13 -3.96
CA GLU A 31 9.87 -2.94 -5.10
C GLU A 31 9.12 -2.73 -6.42
N ASP A 32 8.05 -3.50 -6.65
CA ASP A 32 7.19 -3.36 -7.83
C ASP A 32 6.48 -2.00 -7.86
N ALA A 33 6.02 -1.53 -6.70
CA ALA A 33 5.41 -0.22 -6.56
C ALA A 33 6.43 0.89 -6.88
N GLU A 34 7.66 0.81 -6.37
CA GLU A 34 8.72 1.77 -6.65
C GLU A 34 9.12 1.79 -8.14
N ALA A 35 9.27 0.61 -8.75
CA ALA A 35 9.55 0.47 -10.18
C ALA A 35 8.40 1.04 -11.04
N GLY A 36 7.15 0.75 -10.67
CA GLY A 36 5.96 1.28 -11.32
C GLY A 36 5.88 2.81 -11.22
N MET A 37 6.16 3.37 -10.04
CA MET A 37 6.21 4.82 -9.83
C MET A 37 7.32 5.48 -10.65
N ALA A 38 8.51 4.89 -10.71
CA ALA A 38 9.61 5.40 -11.54
C ALA A 38 9.25 5.40 -13.04
N LYS A 39 8.56 4.36 -13.51
CA LYS A 39 8.05 4.31 -14.89
C LYS A 39 7.02 5.41 -15.14
N LYS A 40 6.05 5.59 -14.24
CA LYS A 40 5.01 6.62 -14.36
C LYS A 40 5.58 8.03 -14.30
N ALA A 41 6.61 8.27 -13.50
CA ALA A 41 7.32 9.54 -13.46
C ALA A 41 7.96 9.86 -14.83
N ARG A 42 8.59 8.88 -15.48
CA ARG A 42 9.13 9.06 -16.84
C ARG A 42 8.02 9.37 -17.85
N GLU A 43 6.94 8.59 -17.84
CA GLU A 43 5.78 8.81 -18.73
C GLU A 43 5.18 10.22 -18.54
N PHE A 44 5.12 10.72 -17.30
CA PHE A 44 4.60 12.05 -17.00
C PHE A 44 5.49 13.15 -17.58
N ILE A 45 6.81 13.04 -17.42
CA ILE A 45 7.79 13.99 -17.97
C ILE A 45 7.75 13.97 -19.50
N GLU A 46 7.69 12.79 -20.12
CA GLU A 46 7.60 12.63 -21.58
C GLU A 46 6.33 13.26 -22.16
N ARG A 47 5.24 13.30 -21.39
CA ARG A 47 3.95 13.92 -21.77
C ARG A 47 3.88 15.43 -21.51
N GLY A 48 4.99 16.07 -21.13
CA GLY A 48 5.06 17.51 -20.90
C GLY A 48 4.88 17.93 -19.44
N GLY A 49 4.72 16.99 -18.51
CA GLY A 49 4.63 17.29 -17.09
C GLY A 49 3.35 18.04 -16.67
N GLU A 50 2.29 17.94 -17.47
CA GLU A 50 1.00 18.57 -17.19
C GLU A 50 0.06 17.57 -16.50
N VAL A 51 -0.54 17.99 -15.39
CA VAL A 51 -1.53 17.20 -14.66
C VAL A 51 -2.87 17.15 -15.41
N TYR A 52 -3.12 18.18 -16.21
CA TYR A 52 -4.31 18.31 -17.05
C TYR A 52 -3.83 18.46 -18.50
N LEU A 53 -4.19 17.49 -19.34
CA LEU A 53 -3.94 17.47 -20.78
C LEU A 53 -5.16 17.99 -21.55
#